data_AF-A0A7W7Y9X8-F1
#
_entry.id   AF-A0A7W7Y9X8-F1
#
_cell.length_a   1.000
_cell.length_b   1.000
_cell.length_c   1.000
_cell.angle_alpha   90.00
_cell.angle_beta   90.00
_cell.angle_gamma   90.00
#
_symmetry.space_group_name_H-M   'P 1'
#
loop_
_entity.id
_entity.type
_entity.pdbx_description
1 polymer ?
#
loop_
_entity_poly.entity_id
_entity_poly.type
_entity_poly.pdbx_seq_one_letter_code
_entity_poly.pdbx_strand_id
1 'polypeptide(L)'
;MARVKARFSQGGHDVPESKIIQRYHRSLELLMDAVKFTSRCYIFDNSRHGGERLWVAEITEGQDLELKCDPMPLWFQKALWSKIQPGV
;
A
#
# COMPACT_ATOMS: atom_id res chain seq x y z
N MET A 1 -5.10 12.65 5.04
CA MET A 1 -6.34 13.42 5.31
C MET A 1 -6.53 14.63 4.39
N ALA A 2 -5.49 15.37 4.02
CA ALA A 2 -5.60 16.61 3.21
C ALA A 2 -6.48 16.49 1.95
N ARG A 3 -6.35 15.40 1.17
CA ARG A 3 -7.16 15.20 -0.05
C ARG A 3 -8.67 15.11 0.23
N VAL A 4 -9.07 14.47 1.33
CA VAL A 4 -10.50 14.35 1.68
C VAL A 4 -11.04 15.72 2.10
N LYS A 5 -10.30 16.45 2.93
CA LYS A 5 -10.64 17.82 3.35
C LYS A 5 -10.76 18.77 2.15
N ALA A 6 -9.82 18.71 1.21
CA ALA A 6 -9.87 19.53 0.00
C ALA A 6 -11.12 19.26 -0.86
N ARG A 7 -11.51 17.98 -1.02
CA ARG A 7 -12.73 17.61 -1.76
C ARG A 7 -13.99 18.05 -1.04
N PHE A 8 -14.03 17.95 0.29
CA PHE A 8 -15.14 18.45 1.09
C PHE A 8 -15.32 19.97 0.89
N SER A 9 -14.23 20.74 0.94
CA SER A 9 -14.26 22.19 0.67
C SER A 9 -14.72 22.56 -0.75
N GLN A 10 -14.63 21.62 -1.71
CA GLN A 10 -15.12 21.79 -3.09
C GLN A 10 -16.56 21.26 -3.28
N GLY A 11 -17.29 20.99 -2.19
CA GLY A 11 -18.68 20.50 -2.24
C GLY A 11 -18.83 18.98 -2.28
N GLY A 12 -17.74 18.22 -2.06
CA GLY A 12 -17.80 16.77 -1.88
C GLY A 12 -18.38 16.35 -0.53
N HIS A 13 -18.67 15.06 -0.36
CA HIS A 13 -19.14 14.52 0.92
C HIS A 13 -18.04 14.44 1.97
N ASP A 14 -18.40 14.77 3.22
CA ASP A 14 -17.53 14.53 4.36
C ASP A 14 -17.43 13.02 4.65
N VAL A 15 -16.24 12.59 5.05
CA VAL A 15 -15.99 11.20 5.45
C VAL A 15 -15.30 11.24 6.81
N PRO A 16 -15.89 10.63 7.86
CA PRO A 16 -15.28 10.62 9.18
C PRO A 16 -13.85 10.09 9.15
N GLU A 17 -12.93 10.76 9.86
CA GLU A 17 -11.52 10.40 9.88
C GLU A 17 -11.30 8.94 10.33
N SER A 18 -12.10 8.47 11.29
CA SER A 18 -12.09 7.07 11.76
C SER A 18 -12.37 6.07 10.64
N LYS A 19 -13.28 6.38 9.71
CA LYS A 19 -13.57 5.52 8.55
C LYS A 19 -12.41 5.51 7.56
N ILE A 20 -11.71 6.62 7.40
CA ILE A 20 -10.54 6.70 6.53
C ILE A 20 -9.41 5.82 7.09
N ILE A 21 -9.12 5.93 8.39
CA ILE A 21 -8.10 5.12 9.08
C ILE A 21 -8.47 3.64 9.01
N GLN A 22 -9.72 3.28 9.32
CA GLN A 22 -10.20 1.89 9.24
C GLN A 22 -10.02 1.30 7.84
N ARG A 23 -10.37 2.06 6.80
CA ARG A 23 -10.22 1.61 5.40
C ARG A 23 -8.76 1.43 5.00
N TYR A 24 -7.87 2.28 5.47
CA TYR A 24 -6.43 2.15 5.23
C TYR A 24 -5.90 0.81 5.76
N HIS A 25 -6.18 0.48 7.03
CA HIS A 25 -5.73 -0.78 7.62
C HIS A 25 -6.35 -2.01 6.94
N ARG A 26 -7.68 -1.99 6.72
CA ARG A 26 -8.37 -3.09 6.02
C ARG A 26 -7.82 -3.33 4.61
N SER A 27 -7.45 -2.26 3.89
CA SER A 27 -6.85 -2.38 2.57
C SER A 27 -5.49 -3.08 2.60
N LEU A 28 -4.67 -2.82 3.63
CA LEU A 28 -3.37 -3.48 3.79
C LEU A 28 -3.52 -4.94 4.24
N GLU A 29 -4.53 -5.25 5.04
CA GLU A 29 -4.84 -6.64 5.44
C GLU A 29 -5.18 -7.50 4.23
N LEU A 30 -5.99 -6.97 3.30
CA LEU A 30 -6.40 -7.63 2.06
C LEU A 30 -5.33 -7.62 0.96
N LEU A 31 -4.25 -6.85 1.12
CA LEU A 31 -3.26 -6.64 0.06
C LEU A 31 -2.62 -7.95 -0.42
N MET A 32 -2.26 -8.84 0.51
CA MET A 32 -1.65 -10.13 0.15
C MET A 32 -2.64 -11.02 -0.61
N ASP A 33 -3.91 -11.03 -0.22
CA ASP A 33 -4.92 -11.80 -0.93
C ASP A 33 -5.12 -11.25 -2.34
N ALA A 34 -5.16 -9.92 -2.49
CA ALA A 34 -5.25 -9.28 -3.80
C ALA A 34 -4.05 -9.64 -4.69
N VAL A 35 -2.81 -9.63 -4.16
CA VAL A 35 -1.58 -9.99 -4.89
C VAL A 35 -1.67 -11.40 -5.49
N LYS A 36 -2.19 -12.38 -4.74
CA LYS A 36 -2.35 -13.77 -5.21
C LYS A 36 -3.25 -13.92 -6.45
N PHE A 37 -4.12 -12.95 -6.72
CA PHE A 37 -5.01 -12.95 -7.88
C PHE A 37 -4.47 -12.13 -9.05
N THR A 38 -3.17 -11.80 -9.06
CA THR A 38 -2.53 -11.04 -10.14
C THR A 38 -1.46 -11.86 -10.85
N SER A 39 -1.35 -11.73 -12.17
CA SER A 39 -0.17 -12.19 -12.90
C SER A 39 1.03 -11.29 -12.66
N ARG A 40 0.80 -9.99 -12.45
CA ARG A 40 1.85 -9.01 -12.17
C ARG A 40 1.32 -7.88 -11.28
N CYS A 41 2.08 -7.52 -10.26
CA CYS A 41 1.77 -6.46 -9.32
C CYS A 41 2.97 -5.53 -9.12
N TYR A 42 2.72 -4.22 -9.10
CA TYR A 42 3.73 -3.20 -8.81
C TYR A 42 3.35 -2.47 -7.54
N ILE A 43 4.26 -2.44 -6.57
CA ILE A 43 4.02 -1.82 -5.26
C ILE A 43 4.80 -0.52 -5.16
N PHE A 44 4.09 0.56 -4.84
CA PHE A 44 4.66 1.90 -4.70
C PHE A 44 4.37 2.47 -3.32
N ASP A 45 5.36 3.13 -2.72
CA ASP A 45 5.21 3.95 -1.53
C ASP A 45 5.07 5.43 -1.92
N ASN A 46 3.98 6.04 -1.47
CA ASN A 46 3.65 7.46 -1.67
C ASN A 46 3.54 8.24 -0.35
N SER A 47 4.14 7.73 0.73
CA SER A 47 4.14 8.36 2.06
C SER A 47 4.93 9.68 2.10
N ARG A 48 5.88 9.87 1.17
CA ARG A 48 6.64 11.11 1.03
C ARG A 48 5.79 12.20 0.37
N HIS A 49 5.50 13.27 1.11
CA HIS A 49 4.79 14.43 0.59
C HIS A 49 5.61 15.16 -0.48
N GLY A 50 5.02 15.35 -1.67
CA GLY A 50 5.61 16.15 -2.76
C GLY A 50 6.81 15.50 -3.46
N GLY A 51 7.18 14.27 -3.10
CA GLY A 51 8.28 13.53 -3.72
C GLY A 51 7.83 12.54 -4.79
N GLU A 52 8.81 12.00 -5.52
CA GLU A 52 8.60 10.85 -6.39
C GLU A 52 8.12 9.64 -5.58
N ARG A 53 7.31 8.80 -6.22
CA ARG A 53 6.83 7.56 -5.62
C ARG A 53 7.99 6.57 -5.61
N LEU A 54 8.27 5.99 -4.45
CA LEU A 54 9.28 4.95 -4.36
C LEU A 54 8.69 3.66 -4.94
N TRP A 55 9.35 3.08 -5.94
CA TRP A 55 9.02 1.73 -6.41
C TRP A 55 9.62 0.72 -5.42
N VAL A 56 8.75 0.03 -4.70
CA VAL A 56 9.14 -0.84 -3.58
C VAL A 56 9.44 -2.24 -4.07
N ALA A 57 8.52 -2.82 -4.84
CA ALA A 57 8.64 -4.19 -5.31
C ALA A 57 7.83 -4.43 -6.58
N GLU A 58 8.22 -5.48 -7.29
CA GLU A 58 7.44 -6.13 -8.31
C GLU A 58 7.11 -7.55 -7.83
N ILE A 59 5.90 -8.03 -8.08
CA ILE A 59 5.50 -9.40 -7.78
C ILE A 59 4.93 -10.01 -9.05
N THR A 60 5.48 -11.15 -9.50
CA THR A 60 5.00 -11.92 -10.65
C THR A 60 4.34 -13.22 -10.21
N GLU A 61 3.33 -13.66 -10.98
CA GLU A 61 2.54 -14.87 -10.72
C GLU A 61 1.99 -14.96 -9.28
N GLY A 62 1.77 -13.81 -8.64
CA GLY A 62 1.23 -13.69 -7.29
C GLY A 62 2.17 -14.14 -6.15
N GLN A 63 3.41 -14.54 -6.44
CA GLN A 63 4.33 -15.11 -5.43
C GLN A 63 5.79 -14.67 -5.59
N ASP A 64 6.27 -14.42 -6.80
CA ASP A 64 7.67 -14.16 -7.06
C ASP A 64 7.96 -12.67 -6.86
N LEU A 65 8.52 -12.34 -5.69
CA LEU A 65 8.75 -10.96 -5.27
C LEU A 65 10.18 -10.52 -5.57
N GLU A 66 10.30 -9.41 -6.29
CA GLU A 66 11.55 -8.70 -6.54
C GLU A 66 11.54 -7.34 -5.84
N LEU A 67 12.47 -7.11 -4.90
CA LEU A 67 12.64 -5.81 -4.26
C LEU A 67 13.30 -4.81 -5.21
N LYS A 68 12.79 -3.57 -5.21
CA LYS A 68 13.25 -2.48 -6.08
C LYS A 68 13.79 -1.29 -5.29
N CYS A 69 13.82 -1.38 -3.96
CA CYS A 69 14.32 -0.34 -3.08
C CYS A 69 15.13 -0.92 -1.92
N ASP A 70 16.09 -0.12 -1.44
CA ASP A 70 16.83 -0.33 -0.20
C ASP A 70 17.06 1.06 0.44
N PRO A 71 16.62 1.31 1.69
CA PRO A 71 15.96 0.40 2.61
C PRO A 71 14.50 0.10 2.27
N MET A 72 14.07 -1.12 2.59
CA MET A 72 12.68 -1.57 2.47
C MET A 72 11.78 -0.84 3.50
N PRO A 73 10.62 -0.27 3.09
CA PRO A 73 9.69 0.36 4.03
C PRO A 73 9.07 -0.63 5.03
N LEU A 74 8.98 -0.23 6.31
CA LEU A 74 8.44 -1.07 7.39
C LEU A 74 6.99 -1.51 7.16
N TRP A 75 6.15 -0.64 6.58
CA TRP A 75 4.76 -1.00 6.29
C TRP A 75 4.68 -2.13 5.26
N PHE A 76 5.58 -2.12 4.27
CA PHE A 76 5.65 -3.14 3.23
C PHE A 76 6.11 -4.46 3.82
N GLN A 77 7.12 -4.40 4.70
CA GLN A 77 7.61 -5.57 5.41
C GLN A 77 6.46 -6.30 6.14
N LYS A 78 5.67 -5.53 6.90
CA LYS A 78 4.52 -6.05 7.67
C LYS A 78 3.37 -6.54 6.80
N ALA A 79 3.07 -5.83 5.71
CA ALA A 79 1.89 -6.12 4.90
C ALA A 79 2.10 -7.30 3.92
N LEU A 80 3.32 -7.44 3.38
CA LEU A 80 3.63 -8.37 2.29
C LEU A 80 4.85 -9.26 2.58
N TRP A 81 6.03 -8.68 2.85
CA TRP A 81 7.29 -9.42 2.94
C TRP A 81 7.22 -10.62 3.89
N SER A 82 6.77 -10.39 5.13
CA SER A 82 6.66 -11.44 6.16
C SER A 82 5.63 -12.54 5.83
N LYS A 83 4.73 -12.28 4.88
CA LYS A 83 3.71 -13.25 4.45
C LYS A 83 4.15 -14.09 3.24
N ILE A 84 5.04 -13.55 2.41
CA ILE A 84 5.58 -14.22 1.20
C ILE A 84 6.79 -15.07 1.57
N GLN A 85 7.62 -14.63 2.51
CA GLN A 85 8.76 -15.39 3.02
C GLN A 85 8.60 -15.63 4.53
N PRO A 86 7.77 -16.62 4.94
CA PRO A 86 7.62 -16.97 6.34
C PRO A 86 8.87 -17.70 6.82
N GLY A 87 9.83 -16.96 7.40
CA GLY A 87 11.00 -17.52 8.09
C GLY A 87 12.33 -17.11 7.47
N VAL A 88 12.94 -16.08 8.08
CA VAL A 88 14.39 -16.00 8.33
C VAL A 88 14.56 -15.88 9.83
#